data_AF-A0A0M3B9U0-F1
#
_entry.id   AF-A0A0M3B9U0-F1
#
_cell.length_a   1.000
_cell.length_b   1.000
_cell.length_c   1.000
_cell.angle_alpha   90.00
_cell.angle_beta   90.00
_cell.angle_gamma   90.00
#
_symmetry.space_group_name_H-M   'P 1'
#
loop_
_entity.id
_entity.type
_entity.pdbx_description
1 polymer ?
#
loop_
_entity_poly.entity_id
_entity_poly.type
_entity_poly.pdbx_seq_one_letter_code
_entity_poly.pdbx_strand_id
1 'polypeptide(L)'
;MTGLQNGSSPLRADYDYRAFARALMHKRQRDHADQGIRALAGEIGVTVSDLSRAMGGQMVSVGKVIALCKWLGVPVEEFYLPPDFSLETTCFTGTNVKRERGEARP
;
A
#
# COMPACT_ATOMS: atom_id res chain seq x y z
N MET A 1 -4.62 15.38 9.96
CA MET A 1 -4.98 14.67 8.72
C MET A 1 -4.63 13.20 8.91
N THR A 2 -5.60 12.29 8.82
CA THR A 2 -5.35 10.86 8.93
C THR A 2 -4.41 10.44 7.79
N GLY A 3 -3.23 9.90 8.10
CA GLY A 3 -2.23 9.47 7.12
C GLY A 3 -2.64 8.26 6.24
N LEU A 4 -3.91 7.87 6.30
CA LEU A 4 -4.48 6.75 5.58
C LEU A 4 -4.75 7.15 4.13
N GLN A 5 -4.36 6.30 3.19
CA GLN A 5 -4.47 6.57 1.76
C GLN A 5 -5.39 5.60 1.03
N ASN A 6 -5.49 4.36 1.51
CA ASN A 6 -6.31 3.32 0.87
C ASN A 6 -7.47 2.89 1.76
N GLY A 7 -7.36 3.08 3.08
CA GLY A 7 -8.45 2.91 4.03
C GLY A 7 -9.15 4.21 4.37
N SER A 8 -10.48 4.27 4.20
CA SER A 8 -11.29 5.35 4.78
C SER A 8 -11.41 5.26 6.31
N SER A 9 -10.81 4.22 6.92
CA SER A 9 -11.00 3.86 8.32
C SER A 9 -9.69 3.46 8.99
N PRO A 10 -9.33 4.07 10.14
CA PRO A 10 -8.15 3.72 10.93
C PRO A 10 -8.22 2.31 11.54
N LEU A 11 -9.41 1.69 11.54
CA LEU A 11 -9.65 0.31 11.98
C LEU A 11 -8.93 -0.75 11.13
N ARG A 12 -8.39 -0.38 9.97
CA ARG A 12 -7.78 -1.32 9.03
C ARG A 12 -6.32 -0.99 8.84
N ALA A 13 -5.54 -2.04 8.61
CA ALA A 13 -4.17 -1.92 8.19
C ALA A 13 -4.09 -1.17 6.86
N ASP A 14 -3.10 -0.31 6.71
CA ASP A 14 -2.83 0.40 5.47
C ASP A 14 -1.31 0.54 5.27
N TYR A 15 -0.92 1.23 4.21
CA TYR A 15 0.46 1.49 3.87
C TYR A 15 0.61 2.96 3.48
N ASP A 16 1.56 3.67 4.09
CA ASP A 16 1.80 5.09 3.82
C ASP A 16 2.57 5.26 2.50
N TYR A 17 1.87 5.14 1.38
CA TYR A 17 2.40 5.38 0.04
C TYR A 17 2.92 6.82 -0.17
N ARG A 18 2.49 7.81 0.62
CA ARG A 18 2.98 9.20 0.60
C ARG A 18 4.34 9.31 1.25
N ALA A 19 4.52 8.72 2.44
CA ALA A 19 5.83 8.61 3.06
C ALA A 19 6.79 7.79 2.19
N PHE A 20 6.31 6.66 1.65
CA PHE A 20 7.05 5.84 0.71
C PHE A 20 7.50 6.61 -0.54
N ALA A 21 6.60 7.35 -1.18
CA ALA A 21 6.91 8.21 -2.33
C ALA A 21 7.97 9.27 -2.01
N ARG A 22 7.84 9.94 -0.85
CA ARG A 22 8.83 10.93 -0.38
C ARG A 22 10.19 10.30 -0.18
N ALA A 23 10.27 9.10 0.42
CA ALA A 23 11.52 8.39 0.60
C ALA A 23 12.18 8.04 -0.74
N LEU A 24 11.39 7.53 -1.70
CA LEU A 24 11.87 7.24 -3.06
C LEU A 24 12.41 8.47 -3.78
N MET A 25 11.66 9.57 -3.75
CA MET A 25 12.07 10.83 -4.36
C MET A 25 13.33 11.38 -3.71
N HIS A 26 13.42 11.34 -2.39
CA HIS A 26 14.59 11.84 -1.65
C HIS A 26 15.84 11.02 -1.95
N LYS A 27 15.77 9.68 -1.90
CA LYS A 27 16.89 8.82 -2.27
C LYS A 27 17.33 9.06 -3.71
N ARG A 28 16.38 9.13 -4.65
CA ARG A 28 16.69 9.43 -6.06
C ARG A 28 17.41 10.77 -6.21
N GLN A 29 16.91 11.83 -5.58
CA GLN A 29 17.50 13.17 -5.68
C GLN A 29 18.90 13.24 -5.04
N ARG A 30 19.14 12.47 -3.99
CA ARG A 30 20.42 12.48 -3.27
C ARG A 30 21.50 11.65 -3.98
N ASP A 31 21.16 10.43 -4.37
CA ASP A 31 22.15 9.44 -4.79
C ASP A 31 22.17 9.23 -6.32
N HIS A 32 21.12 9.64 -7.03
CA HIS A 32 20.90 9.35 -8.46
C HIS A 32 20.33 10.56 -9.22
N ALA A 33 20.79 11.78 -8.89
CA ALA A 33 20.26 13.02 -9.46
C ALA A 33 20.45 13.13 -10.97
N ASP A 34 21.56 12.58 -11.46
CA ASP A 34 22.00 12.53 -12.85
C ASP A 34 21.44 11.32 -13.63
N GLN A 35 20.89 10.32 -12.93
CA GLN A 35 20.36 9.13 -13.57
C GLN A 35 18.93 9.34 -14.10
N GLY A 36 18.73 8.97 -15.36
CA GLY A 36 17.42 8.94 -15.98
C GLY A 36 16.51 7.86 -15.37
N ILE A 37 15.21 8.15 -15.28
CA ILE A 37 14.21 7.28 -14.63
C ILE A 37 14.15 5.86 -15.22
N ARG A 38 14.47 5.71 -16.51
CA ARG A 38 14.50 4.41 -17.20
C ARG A 38 15.65 3.53 -16.72
N ALA A 39 16.84 4.10 -16.56
CA ALA A 39 18.00 3.36 -16.08
C ALA A 39 17.77 2.92 -14.63
N LEU A 40 17.26 3.83 -13.79
CA LEU A 40 16.94 3.55 -12.39
C LEU A 40 15.87 2.44 -12.27
N ALA A 41 14.81 2.49 -13.07
CA ALA A 41 13.80 1.43 -13.07
C ALA A 41 14.39 0.06 -13.42
N GLY A 42 15.32 0.01 -14.38
CA GLY A 42 16.05 -1.21 -14.76
C GLY A 42 16.92 -1.77 -13.62
N GLU A 43 17.64 -0.89 -12.92
CA GLU A 43 18.45 -1.25 -11.73
C GLU A 43 17.61 -1.89 -10.62
N ILE A 44 16.42 -1.33 -10.35
CA ILE A 44 15.51 -1.82 -9.31
C ILE A 44 14.77 -3.10 -9.74
N GLY A 45 14.70 -3.39 -11.05
CA GLY A 45 13.93 -4.51 -11.59
C GLY A 45 12.43 -4.22 -11.71
N VAL A 46 12.06 -2.97 -11.98
CA VAL A 46 10.66 -2.54 -12.16
C VAL A 46 10.48 -1.80 -13.50
N THR A 47 9.23 -1.61 -13.92
CA THR A 47 8.97 -0.79 -15.11
C THR A 47 9.07 0.70 -14.78
N VAL A 48 9.31 1.55 -15.78
CA VAL A 48 9.27 3.01 -15.62
C VAL A 48 7.92 3.47 -15.08
N SER A 49 6.84 2.85 -15.56
CA SER A 49 5.48 3.13 -15.09
C SER A 49 5.29 2.75 -13.62
N ASP A 50 5.82 1.62 -13.16
CA ASP A 50 5.76 1.24 -11.73
C ASP A 50 6.48 2.26 -10.86
N LEU A 51 7.70 2.64 -11.26
CA LEU A 51 8.51 3.61 -10.53
C LEU A 51 7.85 4.99 -10.47
N SER A 52 7.31 5.46 -11.59
CA SER A 52 6.60 6.75 -11.66
C SER A 52 5.36 6.76 -10.75
N ARG A 53 4.54 5.69 -10.79
CA ARG A 53 3.37 5.54 -9.92
C ARG A 53 3.75 5.54 -8.45
N ALA A 54 4.78 4.77 -8.08
CA ALA A 54 5.27 4.70 -6.71
C ALA A 54 5.80 6.06 -6.21
N MET A 55 6.59 6.77 -7.03
CA MET A 55 7.08 8.13 -6.71
C MET A 55 5.94 9.16 -6.65
N GLY A 56 4.84 8.93 -7.36
CA GLY A 56 3.61 9.71 -7.26
C GLY A 56 2.72 9.36 -6.05
N GLY A 57 3.12 8.40 -5.22
CA GLY A 57 2.33 7.96 -4.05
C GLY A 57 1.11 7.13 -4.40
N GLN A 58 1.10 6.53 -5.60
CA GLN A 58 0.06 5.60 -6.01
C GLN A 58 0.38 4.17 -5.58
N MET A 59 -0.67 3.38 -5.37
CA MET A 59 -0.54 1.97 -5.04
C MET A 59 0.08 1.18 -6.18
N VAL A 60 1.03 0.30 -5.84
CA VAL A 60 1.66 -0.67 -6.73
C VAL A 60 1.60 -2.06 -6.09
N SER A 61 1.79 -3.10 -6.90
CA SER A 61 1.72 -4.48 -6.37
C SER A 61 2.83 -4.74 -5.34
N VAL A 62 2.56 -5.66 -4.40
CA VAL A 62 3.46 -5.97 -3.28
C VAL A 62 4.87 -6.32 -3.73
N GLY A 63 5.03 -7.08 -4.82
CA GLY A 63 6.36 -7.40 -5.37
C GLY A 63 7.16 -6.16 -5.76
N LYS A 64 6.50 -5.10 -6.24
CA LYS A 64 7.15 -3.81 -6.56
C LYS A 64 7.51 -3.03 -5.32
N VAL A 65 6.64 -3.03 -4.30
CA VAL A 65 6.94 -2.45 -2.99
C VAL A 65 8.20 -3.09 -2.39
N ILE A 66 8.28 -4.42 -2.39
CA ILE A 66 9.45 -5.16 -1.89
C ILE A 66 10.73 -4.75 -2.62
N ALA A 67 10.70 -4.73 -3.96
CA ALA A 67 11.87 -4.35 -4.76
C ALA A 67 12.33 -2.91 -4.46
N LEU A 68 11.38 -1.99 -4.34
CA LEU A 68 11.63 -0.58 -4.04
C LEU A 68 12.15 -0.37 -2.60
N CYS A 69 11.62 -1.09 -1.60
CA CYS A 69 12.12 -1.03 -0.22
C CYS A 69 13.54 -1.60 -0.12
N LYS A 70 13.85 -2.70 -0.84
CA LYS A 70 15.21 -3.22 -0.95
C LYS A 70 16.18 -2.20 -1.54
N TRP A 71 15.75 -1.51 -2.59
CA TRP A 71 16.55 -0.42 -3.17
C TRP A 71 16.73 0.75 -2.21
N LEU A 72 15.69 1.12 -1.44
CA LEU A 72 15.77 2.12 -0.38
C LEU A 72 16.68 1.72 0.78
N GLY A 73 16.95 0.42 0.96
CA GLY A 73 17.71 -0.09 2.10
C GLY A 73 16.90 -0.10 3.40
N VAL A 74 15.57 -0.18 3.32
CA VAL A 74 14.66 -0.19 4.48
C VAL A 74 13.80 -1.46 4.49
N PRO A 75 13.33 -1.93 5.66
CA PRO A 75 12.36 -3.01 5.72
C PRO A 75 11.05 -2.61 5.03
N VAL A 76 10.29 -3.61 4.56
CA VAL A 76 9.00 -3.37 3.88
C VAL A 76 7.98 -2.80 4.86
N GLU A 77 8.13 -3.13 6.13
CA GLU A 77 7.29 -2.72 7.25
C GLU A 77 7.49 -1.24 7.63
N GLU A 78 8.51 -0.56 7.12
CA GLU A 78 8.83 0.84 7.45
C GLU A 78 7.64 1.79 7.25
N PHE A 79 6.83 1.55 6.21
CA PHE A 79 5.68 2.38 5.87
C PHE A 79 4.35 1.70 6.21
N TYR A 80 4.38 0.60 6.96
CA TYR A 80 3.18 -0.09 7.40
C TYR A 80 2.41 0.74 8.41
N LEU A 81 1.11 0.92 8.18
CA LEU A 81 0.20 1.54 9.12
C LEU A 81 -0.60 0.43 9.81
N PRO A 82 -0.33 0.12 11.09
CA PRO A 82 -1.07 -0.89 11.80
C PRO A 82 -2.54 -0.46 11.98
N PRO A 83 -3.48 -1.41 11.99
CA PRO A 83 -4.87 -1.13 12.33
C PRO A 83 -4.99 -0.67 13.79
N ASP A 84 -5.87 0.29 14.03
CA ASP A 84 -6.24 0.70 15.37
C ASP A 84 -7.39 -0.17 15.90
N PHE A 85 -7.04 -1.23 16.63
CA PHE A 85 -7.99 -2.17 17.24
C PHE A 85 -8.67 -1.64 18.51
N SER A 86 -8.34 -0.42 18.97
CA SER A 86 -8.99 0.18 20.15
C SER A 86 -10.44 0.60 19.87
N LEU A 87 -10.82 0.64 18.59
CA LEU A 87 -12.16 0.92 18.11
C LEU A 87 -12.86 -0.43 17.86
N GLU A 88 -14.07 -0.62 18.42
CA GLU A 88 -14.82 -1.86 18.24
C GLU A 88 -15.05 -2.15 16.74
N THR A 89 -14.56 -3.30 16.29
CA THR A 89 -14.75 -3.75 14.92
C THR A 89 -16.20 -4.21 14.74
N THR A 90 -16.97 -3.54 13.89
CA THR A 90 -18.26 -4.05 13.41
C THR A 90 -18.00 -5.15 12.37
N CYS A 91 -17.45 -6.27 12.82
CA CYS A 91 -17.24 -7.44 11.97
C CYS A 91 -18.59 -7.84 11.35
N PHE A 92 -18.65 -7.79 10.03
CA PHE A 92 -19.84 -8.15 9.25
C PHE A 92 -20.00 -9.67 9.26
N THR A 93 -20.41 -10.25 10.40
CA THR A 93 -20.85 -11.65 10.48
C THR A 93 -22.31 -11.75 10.08
N GLY A 94 -22.65 -11.19 8.92
CA GLY A 94 -23.89 -11.46 8.22
C GLY A 94 -23.55 -12.43 7.10
N THR A 95 -23.64 -13.73 7.37
CA THR A 95 -23.48 -14.72 6.32
C THR A 95 -24.58 -14.48 5.29
N ASN A 96 -24.23 -14.11 4.05
CA ASN A 96 -25.13 -14.06 2.90
C ASN A 96 -25.54 -15.49 2.48
N VAL A 97 -25.90 -16.35 3.43
CA VAL A 97 -26.56 -17.62 3.10
C VAL A 97 -28.02 -17.28 2.85
N LYS A 98 -28.50 -17.60 1.65
CA LYS A 98 -29.91 -17.57 1.31
C LYS A 98 -30.64 -18.47 2.32
N ARG A 99 -31.28 -17.88 3.33
CA ARG A 99 -32.19 -18.62 4.20
C ARG A 99 -33.36 -19.01 3.32
N GLU A 100 -33.46 -20.29 2.97
CA GLU A 100 -34.71 -20.80 2.41
C GLU A 100 -35.80 -20.44 3.41
N ARG A 101 -36.82 -19.69 2.95
CA ARG A 101 -38.00 -19.40 3.76
C ARG A 101 -38.63 -20.74 4.07
N GLY A 102 -38.30 -21.29 5.24
CA GLY A 102 -38.91 -22.50 5.77
C GLY A 102 -40.43 -22.32 5.78
N GLU A 103 -41.06 -23.15 4.96
CA GLU A 103 -42.46 -23.60 4.97
C GLU A 103 -43.43 -22.79 5.84
N ALA A 104 -44.37 -22.13 5.15
CA ALA A 104 -45.72 -22.03 5.67
C ALA A 104 -46.20 -23.44 6.03
N ARG A 105 -46.49 -23.68 7.30
CA ARG A 105 -47.25 -24.85 7.75
C ARG A 105 -48.64 -24.40 8.21
N PRO A 106 -49.66 -25.24 7.96
CA PRO A 106 -51.08 -24.89 7.90
C PRO A 106 -51.68 -24.44 9.23
#